data_AF-A0A9D8SR12-F1
#
_entry.id   AF-A0A9D8SR12-F1
#
_cell.length_a   1.000
_cell.length_b   1.000
_cell.length_c   1.000
_cell.angle_alpha   90.00
_cell.angle_beta   90.00
_cell.angle_gamma   90.00
#
_symmetry.space_group_name_H-M   'P 1'
#
loop_
_entity.id
_entity.type
_entity.pdbx_description
1 polymer ?
#
loop_
_entity_poly.entity_id
_entity_poly.type
_entity_poly.pdbx_seq_one_letter_code
_entity_poly.pdbx_strand_id
1 'polypeptide(L)'
;MKLFLTTERGRSMIEMLGVLAIVGILSVGGIAGYSKAMRKYKYMKLAEEMNLFIINTQPYLKDLFRTYNNNIEHNNIPAQTLKDLQLLPTTWKVSSPTRVEDSVGQPINFFVRNAGSMHSLAMDYLFTAASSSG
;
A
#
# COMPACT_ATOMS: atom_id res chain seq x y z
N MET A 1 -48.77 -3.36 -36.45
CA MET A 1 -47.83 -3.96 -35.48
C MET A 1 -46.71 -4.62 -36.27
N LYS A 2 -45.59 -3.90 -36.50
CA LYS A 2 -44.41 -4.46 -37.19
C LYS A 2 -43.72 -5.41 -36.21
N LEU A 3 -43.85 -6.71 -36.47
CA LEU A 3 -43.06 -7.73 -35.78
C LEU A 3 -41.63 -7.58 -36.32
N PHE A 4 -40.72 -7.05 -35.50
CA PHE A 4 -39.29 -7.08 -35.79
C PHE A 4 -38.85 -8.54 -35.74
N LEU A 5 -38.87 -9.22 -36.89
CA LEU A 5 -38.23 -10.52 -37.04
C LEU A 5 -36.72 -10.27 -36.97
N THR A 6 -36.13 -10.48 -35.79
CA THR A 6 -34.69 -10.46 -35.61
C THR A 6 -34.09 -11.63 -36.39
N THR A 7 -33.30 -11.30 -37.41
CA THR A 7 -32.65 -12.25 -38.30
C THR A 7 -31.51 -12.98 -37.57
N GLU A 8 -31.84 -14.01 -36.80
CA GLU A 8 -30.88 -14.97 -36.22
C GLU A 8 -30.85 -16.28 -37.04
N ARG A 9 -31.16 -16.23 -38.35
CA ARG A 9 -31.16 -17.41 -39.21
C ARG A 9 -29.81 -17.54 -39.92
N GLY A 10 -28.90 -18.33 -39.33
CA GLY A 10 -27.74 -18.84 -40.06
C GLY A 10 -26.47 -19.15 -39.26
N ARG A 11 -26.37 -18.79 -37.98
CA ARG A 11 -25.20 -19.21 -37.17
C ARG A 11 -25.43 -20.60 -36.59
N SER A 12 -24.49 -21.50 -36.83
CA SER A 12 -24.52 -22.82 -36.24
C SER A 12 -24.34 -22.70 -34.72
N MET A 13 -25.04 -23.54 -33.95
CA MET A 13 -24.92 -23.58 -32.48
C MET A 13 -23.45 -23.71 -32.03
N ILE A 14 -22.63 -24.42 -32.80
CA ILE A 14 -21.19 -24.58 -32.54
C ILE A 14 -20.40 -23.28 -32.71
N GLU A 15 -20.78 -22.43 -33.66
CA GLU A 15 -20.10 -21.15 -33.93
C GLU A 15 -20.37 -20.15 -32.79
N MET A 16 -21.57 -20.20 -32.21
CA MET A 16 -21.92 -19.34 -31.07
C MET A 16 -21.28 -19.85 -29.77
N LEU A 17 -21.15 -21.16 -29.59
CA LEU A 17 -20.41 -21.76 -28.48
C LEU A 17 -18.91 -21.46 -28.54
N GLY A 18 -18.29 -21.48 -29.73
CA GLY A 18 -16.89 -21.10 -29.91
C GLY A 18 -16.61 -19.66 -29.49
N VAL A 19 -17.48 -18.72 -29.85
CA VAL A 19 -17.36 -17.31 -29.42
C VAL A 19 -17.54 -17.18 -27.91
N LEU A 20 -18.53 -17.86 -27.32
CA LEU A 20 -18.75 -17.83 -25.87
C LEU A 20 -17.56 -18.41 -25.09
N ALA A 21 -16.92 -19.46 -25.60
CA ALA A 21 -15.73 -20.05 -24.97
C ALA A 21 -14.56 -19.06 -24.94
N ILE A 22 -14.31 -18.33 -26.03
CA ILE A 22 -13.26 -17.31 -26.10
C ILE A 22 -13.57 -16.15 -25.14
N VAL A 23 -14.81 -15.66 -25.14
CA VAL A 23 -15.23 -14.59 -24.21
C VAL A 23 -15.08 -15.04 -22.76
N GLY A 24 -15.43 -16.28 -22.43
CA GLY A 24 -15.25 -16.85 -21.09
C GLY A 24 -13.79 -16.86 -20.65
N ILE A 25 -12.88 -17.37 -21.49
CA ILE A 25 -11.43 -17.43 -21.17
C ILE A 25 -10.84 -16.02 -21.05
N LEU A 26 -11.15 -15.11 -21.98
CA LEU A 26 -10.66 -13.74 -21.94
C LEU A 26 -11.17 -12.96 -20.72
N SER A 27 -12.42 -13.22 -20.29
CA SER A 27 -13.00 -12.57 -19.11
C SER A 27 -12.28 -12.99 -17.83
N VAL A 28 -12.04 -14.29 -17.63
CA VAL A 28 -11.33 -14.79 -16.44
C VAL A 28 -9.85 -14.37 -16.46
N GLY A 29 -9.21 -14.42 -17.63
CA GLY A 29 -7.83 -13.94 -17.82
C GLY A 29 -7.67 -12.44 -17.55
N GLY A 30 -8.62 -11.63 -18.04
CA GLY A 30 -8.64 -10.19 -17.85
C GLY A 30 -8.86 -9.77 -16.39
N ILE A 31 -9.80 -10.40 -15.69
CA ILE A 31 -10.09 -10.11 -14.27
C ILE A 31 -8.91 -10.50 -13.37
N ALA A 32 -8.32 -11.68 -13.60
CA ALA A 32 -7.15 -12.13 -12.86
C ALA A 32 -5.93 -11.23 -13.13
N GLY A 33 -5.74 -10.82 -14.39
CA GLY A 33 -4.71 -9.87 -14.81
C GLY A 33 -4.87 -8.49 -14.18
N TYR A 34 -6.09 -7.96 -14.16
CA TYR A 34 -6.42 -6.65 -13.59
C TYR A 34 -6.07 -6.58 -12.10
N SER A 35 -6.49 -7.58 -11.32
CA SER A 35 -6.20 -7.66 -9.89
C SER A 35 -4.69 -7.67 -9.60
N LYS A 36 -3.91 -8.41 -10.41
CA LYS A 36 -2.44 -8.45 -10.30
C LYS A 36 -1.80 -7.11 -10.67
N ALA A 37 -2.22 -6.49 -11.76
CA ALA A 37 -1.72 -5.18 -12.18
C ALA A 37 -2.02 -4.09 -11.14
N MET A 38 -3.22 -4.11 -10.55
CA MET A 38 -3.60 -3.14 -9.53
C MET A 38 -2.76 -3.29 -8.25
N ARG A 39 -2.50 -4.53 -7.80
CA ARG A 39 -1.59 -4.77 -6.67
C ARG A 39 -0.18 -4.27 -6.98
N LYS A 40 0.33 -4.56 -8.18
CA LYS A 40 1.65 -4.07 -8.61
C LYS A 40 1.71 -2.54 -8.59
N TYR A 41 0.67 -1.86 -9.10
CA TYR A 41 0.59 -0.40 -9.07
C TYR A 41 0.62 0.14 -7.64
N LYS A 42 -0.15 -0.44 -6.71
CA LYS A 42 -0.14 -0.05 -5.29
C LYS A 42 1.24 -0.22 -4.66
N TYR A 43 1.92 -1.35 -4.91
CA TYR A 43 3.27 -1.57 -4.36
C TYR A 43 4.32 -0.64 -4.95
N MET A 44 4.25 -0.33 -6.25
CA MET A 44 5.17 0.63 -6.87
C MET A 44 4.99 2.02 -6.29
N LYS A 45 3.74 2.46 -6.09
CA LYS A 45 3.45 3.74 -5.45
C LYS A 45 3.95 3.78 -4.01
N LEU A 46 3.73 2.71 -3.24
CA LEU A 46 4.24 2.62 -1.88
C LEU A 46 5.78 2.68 -1.84
N ALA A 47 6.46 1.99 -2.75
CA ALA A 47 7.92 2.04 -2.85
C ALA A 47 8.45 3.45 -3.17
N GLU A 48 7.77 4.19 -4.04
CA GLU A 48 8.09 5.59 -4.33
C GLU A 48 7.91 6.48 -3.09
N GLU A 49 6.80 6.32 -2.37
CA GLU A 49 6.54 7.04 -1.12
C GLU A 49 7.60 6.73 -0.05
N MET A 50 8.00 5.47 0.10
CA MET A 50 9.09 5.09 1.02
C MET A 50 10.41 5.75 0.63
N ASN A 51 10.73 5.81 -0.66
CA ASN A 51 11.94 6.47 -1.13
C ASN A 51 11.93 7.97 -0.81
N LEU A 52 10.78 8.64 -1.02
CA LEU A 52 10.61 10.05 -0.64
C LEU A 52 10.80 10.25 0.86
N PHE A 53 10.21 9.38 1.69
CA PHE A 53 10.41 9.43 3.14
C PHE A 53 11.89 9.32 3.52
N ILE A 54 12.63 8.36 2.95
CA ILE A 54 14.05 8.17 3.23
C ILE A 54 14.85 9.41 2.85
N ILE A 55 14.63 9.94 1.64
CA ILE A 55 15.33 11.13 1.13
C ILE A 55 15.04 12.34 2.03
N ASN A 56 13.78 12.57 2.39
CA ASN A 56 13.38 13.70 3.24
C ASN A 56 13.93 13.56 4.66
N THR A 57 14.05 12.34 5.17
CA THR A 57 14.52 12.08 6.55
C THR A 57 16.03 12.13 6.68
N GLN A 58 16.78 11.80 5.62
CA GLN A 58 18.24 11.72 5.62
C GLN A 58 18.94 12.95 6.25
N PRO A 59 18.56 14.21 5.92
CA PRO A 59 19.18 15.40 6.51
C PRO A 59 18.92 15.53 8.02
N TYR A 60 17.79 15.02 8.51
CA TYR A 60 17.35 15.16 9.90
C TYR A 60 17.83 14.01 10.80
N LEU A 61 18.46 12.96 10.25
CA LEU A 61 18.86 11.78 11.02
C LEU A 61 19.72 12.11 12.24
N LYS A 62 20.69 13.03 12.11
CA LYS A 62 21.56 13.43 13.23
C LYS A 62 20.75 14.09 14.36
N ASP A 63 19.81 14.96 14.01
CA ASP A 63 18.97 15.65 14.99
C ASP A 63 17.96 14.71 15.64
N LEU A 64 17.38 13.79 14.86
CA LEU A 64 16.50 12.74 15.38
C LEU A 64 17.28 11.83 16.35
N PHE A 65 18.47 11.37 15.99
CA PHE A 65 19.29 10.56 16.89
C PHE A 65 19.65 11.34 18.15
N ARG A 66 20.08 12.61 18.04
CA ARG A 66 20.37 13.42 19.22
C ARG A 66 19.15 13.61 20.14
N THR A 67 17.98 13.87 19.56
CA THR A 67 16.75 14.17 20.31
C THR A 67 16.17 12.93 20.98
N TYR A 68 16.25 11.78 20.31
CA TYR A 68 15.65 10.53 20.77
C TYR A 68 16.67 9.49 21.28
N ASN A 69 17.95 9.86 21.42
CA ASN A 69 18.96 9.05 22.08
C ASN A 69 18.79 9.14 23.60
N ASN A 70 18.06 8.19 24.15
CA ASN A 70 17.88 7.99 25.58
C ASN A 70 18.33 6.56 25.91
N ASN A 71 18.53 6.24 27.21
CA ASN A 71 18.84 4.88 27.69
C ASN A 71 17.69 3.86 27.48
N ILE A 72 16.80 4.12 26.53
CA ILE A 72 15.67 3.30 26.13
C ILE A 72 16.02 2.71 24.77
N GLU A 73 15.89 1.39 24.64
CA GLU A 73 16.21 0.65 23.41
C GLU A 73 15.38 1.14 22.21
N HIS A 74 14.10 1.46 22.45
CA HIS A 74 13.17 1.93 21.43
C HIS A 74 12.52 3.24 21.87
N ASN A 75 12.94 4.35 21.28
CA ASN A 75 12.36 5.65 21.58
C ASN A 75 11.51 6.15 20.42
N ASN A 76 10.19 6.17 20.62
CA ASN A 76 9.21 6.54 19.59
C ASN A 76 9.37 8.00 19.18
N ILE A 77 9.39 8.23 17.87
CA ILE A 77 9.30 9.55 17.27
C ILE A 77 7.81 9.88 17.14
N PRO A 78 7.31 10.98 17.73
CA PRO A 78 5.93 11.39 17.58
C PRO A 78 5.57 11.59 16.11
N ALA A 79 4.42 11.05 15.72
CA ALA A 79 3.93 11.14 14.35
C ALA A 79 3.70 12.60 13.92
N GLN A 80 3.32 13.47 14.86
CA GLN A 80 3.14 14.90 14.59
C GLN A 80 4.46 15.57 14.24
N THR A 81 5.57 15.24 14.92
CA THR A 81 6.89 15.80 14.61
C THR A 81 7.32 15.44 13.19
N LEU A 82 7.09 14.20 12.75
CA LEU A 82 7.41 13.77 11.38
C LEU A 82 6.60 14.56 10.33
N LYS A 83 5.35 14.88 10.66
CA LYS A 83 4.46 15.69 9.80
C LYS A 83 4.90 17.16 9.76
N ASP A 84 5.21 17.76 10.91
CA ASP A 84 5.60 19.17 11.02
C ASP A 84 6.93 19.44 10.31
N LEU A 85 7.85 18.47 10.37
CA LEU A 85 9.12 18.50 9.62
C LEU A 85 8.97 18.14 8.14
N GLN A 86 7.74 17.88 7.66
CA GLN A 86 7.44 17.51 6.28
C GLN A 86 8.23 16.28 5.78
N LEU A 87 8.54 15.35 6.70
CA LEU A 87 9.31 14.15 6.36
C LEU A 87 8.43 13.08 5.71
N LEU A 88 7.14 13.08 6.08
CA LEU A 88 6.17 12.12 5.57
C LEU A 88 5.74 12.47 4.14
N PRO A 89 5.58 11.46 3.27
CA PRO A 89 4.88 11.64 2.00
C PRO A 89 3.49 12.24 2.22
N THR A 90 3.03 13.07 1.29
CA THR A 90 1.76 13.80 1.39
C THR A 90 0.53 12.90 1.48
N THR A 91 0.66 11.65 1.04
CA THR A 91 -0.39 10.63 1.09
C THR A 91 -0.53 9.98 2.47
N TRP A 92 0.48 10.09 3.33
CA TRP A 92 0.45 9.49 4.65
C TRP A 92 -0.21 10.44 5.66
N LYS A 93 -0.89 9.86 6.64
CA LYS A 93 -1.67 10.63 7.63
C LYS A 93 -1.31 10.20 9.04
N VAL A 94 -1.28 11.16 9.97
CA VAL A 94 -1.11 10.86 11.39
C VAL A 94 -2.39 10.21 11.89
N SER A 95 -2.31 8.98 12.37
CA SER A 95 -3.47 8.23 12.91
C SER A 95 -3.51 8.24 14.43
N SER A 96 -2.35 8.34 15.10
CA SER A 96 -2.24 8.48 16.56
C SER A 96 -0.94 9.21 16.93
N PRO A 97 -0.71 9.58 18.21
CA PRO A 97 0.50 10.30 18.61
C PRO A 97 1.83 9.65 18.19
N THR A 98 1.86 8.31 18.06
CA THR A 98 3.06 7.56 17.66
C THR A 98 2.90 6.83 16.32
N ARG A 99 1.72 6.90 15.68
CA ARG A 99 1.42 6.16 14.45
C ARG A 99 1.12 7.07 13.29
N VAL A 100 1.69 6.71 12.16
CA VAL A 100 1.35 7.23 10.84
C VAL A 100 0.70 6.10 10.04
N GLU A 101 -0.30 6.40 9.24
CA GLU A 101 -0.92 5.47 8.31
C GLU A 101 -0.43 5.79 6.89
N ASP A 102 0.06 4.77 6.18
CA ASP A 102 0.54 4.90 4.80
C ASP A 102 -0.61 5.00 3.78
N SER A 103 -0.26 5.10 2.49
CA SER A 103 -1.25 5.20 1.40
C SER A 103 -2.10 3.94 1.19
N VAL A 104 -1.73 2.80 1.79
CA VAL A 104 -2.46 1.53 1.72
C VAL A 104 -3.18 1.21 3.03
N GLY A 105 -3.18 2.12 3.99
CA GLY A 105 -3.93 2.02 5.23
C GLY A 105 -3.21 1.27 6.35
N GLN A 106 -1.91 0.99 6.21
CA GLN A 106 -1.15 0.29 7.24
C GLN A 106 -0.60 1.28 8.28
N PRO A 107 -0.79 1.00 9.59
CA PRO A 107 -0.19 1.80 10.64
C PRO A 107 1.29 1.46 10.81
N ILE A 108 2.09 2.52 10.90
CA ILE A 108 3.54 2.51 11.00
C ILE A 108 3.95 3.30 12.24
N ASN A 109 4.80 2.68 13.06
CA ASN A 109 5.52 3.36 14.14
C ASN A 109 6.94 3.70 13.70
N PHE A 110 7.41 4.88 14.09
CA PHE A 110 8.79 5.31 13.88
C PHE A 110 9.48 5.46 15.23
N PHE A 111 10.71 4.96 15.34
CA PHE A 111 11.49 5.10 16.55
C PHE A 111 12.98 5.11 16.25
N VAL A 112 13.73 5.74 17.15
CA VAL A 112 15.17 5.57 17.20
C VAL A 112 15.45 4.34 18.05
N ARG A 113 16.15 3.38 17.44
CA ARG A 113 16.69 2.22 18.14
C ARG A 113 18.11 2.52 18.61
N ASN A 114 18.34 2.40 19.91
CA ASN A 114 19.62 2.63 20.56
C ASN A 114 20.23 1.29 20.97
N ALA A 115 21.40 0.96 20.42
CA ALA A 115 22.13 -0.28 20.73
C ALA A 115 23.61 0.05 20.97
N GLY A 116 23.97 0.32 22.23
CA GLY A 116 25.32 0.77 22.58
C GLY A 116 25.63 2.12 21.93
N SER A 117 26.69 2.18 21.12
CA SER A 117 27.06 3.38 20.35
C SER A 117 26.37 3.50 18.98
N MET A 118 25.59 2.48 18.59
CA MET A 118 24.88 2.48 17.32
C MET A 118 23.46 3.02 17.50
N HIS A 119 23.11 4.01 16.69
CA HIS A 119 21.75 4.56 16.59
C HIS A 119 21.21 4.26 15.20
N SER A 120 20.00 3.72 15.12
CA SER A 120 19.32 3.47 13.85
C SER A 120 17.90 3.98 13.87
N LEU A 121 17.45 4.59 12.78
CA LEU A 121 16.03 4.86 12.57
C LEU A 121 15.35 3.55 12.17
N ALA A 122 14.30 3.19 12.87
CA ALA A 122 13.52 1.99 12.62
C ALA A 122 12.05 2.34 12.35
N MET A 123 11.44 1.51 11.52
CA MET A 123 10.06 1.62 11.06
C MET A 123 9.40 0.25 11.30
N ASP A 124 8.39 0.21 12.16
CA ASP A 124 7.64 -1.02 12.45
C ASP A 124 6.24 -0.93 11.87
N TYR A 125 5.90 -1.92 11.04
CA TYR A 125 4.53 -2.15 10.56
C TYR A 125 3.75 -2.99 11.57
N LEU A 126 2.61 -2.47 12.02
CA LEU A 126 1.72 -3.22 12.90
C LEU A 126 0.63 -3.89 12.08
N PHE A 127 0.81 -5.19 11.86
CA PHE A 127 -0.25 -6.01 11.28
C PHE A 127 -1.16 -6.51 12.40
N THR A 128 -2.43 -6.08 12.39
CA THR A 128 -3.44 -6.78 13.19
C THR A 128 -3.68 -8.13 12.53
N ALA A 129 -3.44 -9.22 13.26
CA ALA A 129 -3.95 -10.51 12.81
C ALA A 129 -5.45 -10.36 12.65
N ALA A 130 -6.01 -10.73 11.49
CA ALA A 130 -7.45 -10.85 11.37
C ALA A 130 -7.89 -11.88 12.42
N SER A 131 -8.60 -11.44 13.46
CA SER A 131 -9.32 -12.38 14.30
C SER A 131 -10.31 -13.06 13.37
N SER A 132 -10.10 -14.34 13.09
CA SER A 132 -11.12 -15.22 12.54
C SER A 132 -12.24 -15.28 13.58
N SER A 133 -13.11 -14.28 13.56
CA SER A 133 -14.43 -14.38 14.16
C SER A 133 -15.24 -15.22 13.18
N GLY A 134 -15.61 -16.42 13.64
CA GLY A 134 -16.37 -17.40 12.88
C GLY A 134 -17.80 -16.98 12.59
#